data_AF-A0A9D8AZ31-F1
#
_entry.id   AF-A0A9D8AZ31-F1
#
_cell.length_a   1.000
_cell.length_b   1.000
_cell.length_c   1.000
_cell.angle_alpha   90.00
_cell.angle_beta   90.00
_cell.angle_gamma   90.00
#
_symmetry.space_group_name_H-M   'P 1'
#
loop_
_entity.id
_entity.type
_entity.pdbx_description
1 polymer ?
#
loop_
_entity_poly.entity_id
_entity_poly.type
_entity_poly.pdbx_seq_one_letter_code
_entity_poly.pdbx_strand_id
1 'polypeptide(L)'
;MSGDTNDGGLRRPQIGSRRLPWLDDHLTAKWQSVSGVFYPTIPNCQIRLDKNDQTAQDAKIAKPNLERVWHICLVFDGFPCLGYNKNCGEFERIRPMSGKISPASFQVWLVKRLNCKWLYIGLGIKRWLVLLFVGVAALALGILCILIDLYPTARLPEYFYSLTLRLLDRDVRGLFLCVVGVVMILIAVARLSKSLTSALAPEDTDLVEVLYRKRARKKGPKIVALGGGTGLSTLLRGLKEHAAQLTAIVTVADDGGSSGRLRRELGVLPPGDFRQCIAALADSEPLMTSLLQYRFGSGSGLEGHSFGNLLIVAMAGITGSFERALRESSRVLAVRGQILPSTLRHVTLCAETRTPELERVAGESEITRRGARIVRVYLEPENTPAYPDAVRALLDADLIIAGPGSLYTSILPNLLVPDIQNALRAATAKKIYVCNIATQPGETDDFSVEDHFAALEQHVGAGIFTHILANDNYRVNFPDASPSQLVKPRTGAPRDRAIIFADLVDETKSWRHDPKKLAQVILNWHETRNT
;
A
#
# COMPACT_ATOMS: atom_id res chain seq x y z
N MET A 1 54.72 42.14 -12.32
CA MET A 1 55.98 41.79 -13.01
C MET A 1 56.50 40.57 -12.29
N SER A 2 56.67 39.37 -12.82
CA SER A 2 56.64 38.71 -14.14
C SER A 2 56.52 37.21 -13.76
N GLY A 3 55.70 36.37 -14.38
CA GLY A 3 55.89 35.86 -15.74
C GLY A 3 56.88 34.69 -15.74
N ASP A 4 56.37 33.46 -16.03
CA ASP A 4 57.03 32.30 -16.68
C ASP A 4 56.57 30.96 -16.05
N THR A 5 55.44 30.38 -16.46
CA THR A 5 55.31 29.33 -17.49
C THR A 5 56.49 28.35 -17.60
N ASN A 6 56.24 27.09 -17.20
CA ASN A 6 56.84 25.96 -17.91
C ASN A 6 55.90 24.76 -17.99
N ASP A 7 55.79 24.30 -19.23
CA ASP A 7 54.90 23.30 -19.78
C ASP A 7 55.35 21.85 -19.48
N GLY A 8 54.41 20.91 -19.66
CA GLY A 8 54.72 19.67 -20.38
C GLY A 8 55.30 18.49 -19.59
N GLY A 9 54.42 17.57 -19.18
CA GLY A 9 54.85 16.25 -18.70
C GLY A 9 53.79 15.16 -18.57
N LEU A 10 52.69 15.21 -19.35
CA LEU A 10 51.76 14.07 -19.45
C LEU A 10 52.47 12.91 -20.18
N ARG A 11 52.96 11.93 -19.41
CA ARG A 11 53.46 10.66 -19.93
C ARG A 11 52.38 10.03 -20.83
N ARG A 12 52.71 9.79 -22.10
CA ARG A 12 51.89 8.98 -23.02
C ARG A 12 51.71 7.58 -22.41
N PRO A 13 50.48 7.05 -22.26
CA PRO A 13 50.29 5.66 -21.88
C PRO A 13 50.74 4.76 -23.04
N GLN A 14 51.61 3.79 -22.76
CA GLN A 14 51.99 2.75 -23.73
C GLN A 14 50.74 1.94 -24.13
N ILE A 15 50.64 1.64 -25.43
CA ILE A 15 49.58 0.83 -26.02
C ILE A 15 49.70 -0.60 -25.47
N GLY A 16 48.74 -1.00 -24.63
CA GLY A 16 48.66 -2.34 -24.06
C GLY A 16 47.28 -2.62 -23.46
N SER A 17 46.84 -3.87 -23.54
CA SER A 17 45.55 -4.33 -22.99
C SER A 17 45.52 -4.16 -21.47
N ARG A 18 44.57 -3.38 -20.95
CA ARG A 18 44.28 -3.28 -19.51
C ARG A 18 42.95 -3.95 -19.19
N ARG A 19 42.92 -4.80 -18.15
CA ARG A 19 41.70 -5.35 -17.56
C ARG A 19 41.00 -4.27 -16.73
N LEU A 20 39.68 -4.18 -16.83
CA LEU A 20 38.84 -3.30 -16.01
C LEU A 20 38.28 -4.13 -14.84
N PRO A 21 38.46 -3.74 -13.57
CA PRO A 21 38.14 -4.58 -12.39
C PRO A 21 36.66 -4.93 -12.18
N TRP A 22 35.75 -4.38 -12.99
CA TRP A 22 34.29 -4.49 -12.82
C TRP A 22 33.58 -5.05 -14.06
N LEU A 23 34.35 -5.58 -15.03
CA LEU A 23 33.83 -6.25 -16.21
C LEU A 23 33.99 -7.77 -16.02
N ASP A 24 32.94 -8.55 -16.35
CA ASP A 24 32.92 -10.02 -16.29
C ASP A 24 34.21 -10.64 -16.88
N ASP A 25 34.66 -11.78 -16.30
CA ASP A 25 35.98 -12.40 -16.49
C ASP A 25 36.36 -12.80 -17.94
N HIS A 26 35.49 -12.55 -18.93
CA HIS A 26 35.66 -12.98 -20.32
C HIS A 26 35.83 -11.84 -21.35
N LEU A 27 35.92 -10.56 -20.95
CA LEU A 27 36.00 -9.43 -21.89
C LEU A 27 37.30 -8.62 -21.78
N THR A 28 38.14 -8.67 -22.82
CA THR A 28 39.34 -7.83 -22.98
C THR A 28 39.10 -6.65 -23.93
N ALA A 29 39.26 -5.42 -23.44
CA ALA A 29 39.18 -4.21 -24.26
C ALA A 29 40.52 -3.91 -24.99
N LYS A 30 40.45 -3.55 -26.28
CA LYS A 30 41.61 -3.05 -27.06
C LYS A 30 41.53 -1.53 -27.17
N TRP A 31 42.66 -0.84 -27.07
CA TRP A 31 42.68 0.63 -27.16
C TRP A 31 43.02 1.08 -28.58
N GLN A 32 42.21 1.97 -29.17
CA GLN A 32 42.46 2.59 -30.47
C GLN A 32 42.50 4.12 -30.35
N SER A 33 43.29 4.78 -31.19
CA SER A 33 43.40 6.24 -31.26
C SER A 33 42.59 6.77 -32.45
N VAL A 34 41.68 7.71 -32.20
CA VAL A 34 41.00 8.49 -33.25
C VAL A 34 41.16 9.98 -32.90
N SER A 35 41.72 10.76 -33.84
CA SER A 35 41.89 12.21 -33.69
C SER A 35 42.65 12.65 -32.42
N GLY A 36 43.66 11.86 -32.00
CA GLY A 36 44.50 12.18 -30.84
C GLY A 36 43.89 11.81 -29.48
N VAL A 37 42.72 11.16 -29.46
CA VAL A 37 42.06 10.68 -28.24
C VAL A 37 42.00 9.15 -28.27
N PHE A 38 42.36 8.51 -27.15
CA PHE A 38 42.38 7.05 -27.02
C PHE A 38 41.04 6.52 -26.49
N TYR A 39 40.49 5.50 -27.16
CA TYR A 39 39.21 4.89 -26.82
C TYR A 39 39.35 3.38 -26.63
N PRO A 40 38.70 2.77 -25.62
CA PRO A 40 38.60 1.33 -25.51
C PRO A 40 37.51 0.82 -26.48
N THR A 41 37.88 -0.10 -27.36
CA THR A 41 36.97 -0.88 -28.21
C THR A 41 36.70 -2.22 -27.54
N ILE A 42 35.42 -2.51 -27.32
CA ILE A 42 34.90 -3.80 -26.86
C ILE A 42 34.16 -4.42 -28.07
N PRO A 43 34.33 -5.71 -28.39
CA PRO A 43 33.60 -6.35 -29.48
C PRO A 43 32.08 -6.17 -29.32
N ASN A 44 31.38 -5.81 -30.40
CA ASN A 44 29.92 -5.56 -30.48
C ASN A 44 29.39 -4.25 -29.83
N CYS A 45 30.24 -3.28 -29.51
CA CYS A 45 29.82 -1.95 -29.04
C CYS A 45 29.84 -0.90 -30.18
N GLN A 46 28.73 -0.21 -30.45
CA GLN A 46 28.70 0.95 -31.35
C GLN A 46 28.91 2.27 -30.57
N ILE A 47 29.85 3.10 -31.01
CA ILE A 47 30.09 4.43 -30.45
C ILE A 47 29.18 5.42 -31.19
N ARG A 48 28.28 6.12 -30.47
CA ARG A 48 27.44 7.19 -31.03
C ARG A 48 27.90 8.54 -30.48
N LEU A 49 28.35 9.43 -31.35
CA LEU A 49 28.68 10.82 -31.02
C LEU A 49 27.50 11.69 -31.41
N ASP A 50 26.74 12.20 -30.44
CA ASP A 50 25.62 13.11 -30.72
C ASP A 50 26.08 14.57 -30.62
N LYS A 51 25.86 15.35 -31.69
CA LYS A 51 26.37 16.73 -31.82
C LYS A 51 25.33 17.81 -31.53
N ASN A 52 24.06 17.48 -31.30
CA ASN A 52 23.00 18.45 -31.06
C ASN A 52 22.05 17.94 -29.98
N ASP A 53 22.10 18.51 -28.78
CA ASP A 53 21.14 18.15 -27.74
C ASP A 53 20.53 19.40 -27.07
N GLN A 54 19.26 19.64 -27.42
CA GLN A 54 18.41 20.70 -26.87
C GLN A 54 18.18 20.52 -25.35
N THR A 55 18.41 19.32 -24.83
CA THR A 55 18.31 18.93 -23.42
C THR A 55 19.29 19.69 -22.50
N ALA A 56 20.38 20.23 -23.04
CA ALA A 56 21.31 21.07 -22.29
C ALA A 56 20.78 22.50 -22.05
N GLN A 57 19.86 23.00 -22.88
CA GLN A 57 19.25 24.32 -22.70
C GLN A 57 18.19 24.29 -21.58
N ASP A 58 17.40 23.22 -21.48
CA ASP A 58 16.37 23.08 -20.43
C ASP A 58 17.00 22.91 -19.03
N ALA A 59 18.20 22.31 -18.95
CA ALA A 59 18.95 22.19 -17.69
C ALA A 59 19.50 23.54 -17.18
N LYS A 60 19.84 24.47 -18.08
CA LYS A 60 20.30 25.83 -17.73
C LYS A 60 19.20 26.70 -17.12
N ILE A 61 17.93 26.43 -17.44
CA ILE A 61 16.77 27.20 -16.93
C ILE A 61 16.40 26.76 -15.51
N ALA A 62 16.72 25.53 -15.10
CA ALA A 62 16.29 24.98 -13.82
C ALA A 62 17.29 25.17 -12.65
N LYS A 63 18.60 25.27 -12.90
CA LYS A 63 19.64 25.54 -11.87
C LYS A 63 20.88 26.20 -12.51
N PRO A 64 21.30 27.42 -12.13
CA PRO A 64 22.36 28.14 -12.85
C PRO A 64 23.81 27.65 -12.59
N ASN A 65 24.06 26.74 -11.64
CA ASN A 65 25.42 26.42 -11.17
C ASN A 65 25.94 25.00 -11.50
N LEU A 66 25.59 24.43 -12.66
CA LEU A 66 26.10 23.12 -13.10
C LEU A 66 26.82 23.22 -14.45
N GLU A 67 28.10 23.60 -14.44
CA GLU A 67 29.02 23.37 -15.56
C GLU A 67 29.57 21.94 -15.50
N ARG A 68 28.88 20.98 -16.12
CA ARG A 68 29.46 19.66 -16.44
C ARG A 68 29.08 19.28 -17.87
N VAL A 69 30.05 19.30 -18.78
CA VAL A 69 29.88 18.94 -20.19
C VAL A 69 30.27 17.47 -20.38
N TRP A 70 29.30 16.64 -20.78
CA TRP A 70 29.47 15.21 -21.05
C TRP A 70 29.49 14.97 -22.56
N HIS A 71 30.40 14.14 -23.08
CA HIS A 71 30.60 14.01 -24.53
C HIS A 71 30.40 12.61 -25.14
N ILE A 72 30.29 11.53 -24.35
CA ILE A 72 30.19 10.17 -24.90
C ILE A 72 29.28 9.29 -24.03
N CYS A 73 28.24 8.71 -24.62
CA CYS A 73 27.38 7.68 -24.03
C CYS A 73 27.55 6.37 -24.79
N LEU A 74 27.99 5.31 -24.11
CA LEU A 74 27.97 3.95 -24.64
C LEU A 74 26.68 3.26 -24.19
N VAL A 75 25.89 2.76 -25.15
CA VAL A 75 24.64 2.03 -24.89
C VAL A 75 24.86 0.56 -25.21
N PHE A 76 24.59 -0.32 -24.24
CA PHE A 76 24.60 -1.76 -24.40
C PHE A 76 23.21 -2.30 -24.07
N ASP A 77 22.73 -3.30 -24.82
CA ASP A 77 21.42 -3.91 -24.61
C ASP A 77 21.29 -4.46 -23.18
N GLY A 78 20.66 -3.68 -22.30
CA GLY A 78 20.26 -4.09 -20.95
C GLY A 78 21.22 -3.77 -19.79
N PHE A 79 22.37 -3.11 -20.00
CA PHE A 79 23.31 -2.73 -18.93
C PHE A 79 23.45 -1.20 -18.77
N PRO A 80 23.85 -0.68 -17.59
CA PRO A 80 23.80 0.76 -17.29
C PRO A 80 24.82 1.58 -18.10
N CYS A 81 24.39 2.76 -18.58
CA CYS A 81 25.18 3.68 -19.37
C CYS A 81 26.39 4.24 -18.59
N LEU A 82 27.57 4.30 -19.23
CA LEU A 82 28.78 4.92 -18.69
C LEU A 82 29.03 6.27 -19.38
N GLY A 83 29.26 7.32 -18.60
CA GLY A 83 29.65 8.65 -19.08
C GLY A 83 31.10 8.97 -18.72
N TYR A 84 31.85 9.56 -19.65
CA TYR A 84 33.24 9.98 -19.43
C TYR A 84 33.30 11.45 -18.99
N ASN A 85 33.89 11.72 -17.82
CA ASN A 85 34.08 13.08 -17.31
C ASN A 85 35.48 13.60 -17.66
N LYS A 86 35.55 14.66 -18.47
CA LYS A 86 36.82 15.24 -18.95
C LYS A 86 37.64 15.92 -17.85
N ASN A 87 37.02 16.38 -16.76
CA ASN A 87 37.71 17.12 -15.70
C ASN A 87 38.44 16.22 -14.71
N CYS A 88 37.96 14.98 -14.52
CA CYS A 88 38.56 14.01 -13.59
C CYS A 88 39.11 12.75 -14.27
N GLY A 89 38.90 12.54 -15.57
CA GLY A 89 39.47 11.41 -16.31
C GLY A 89 38.86 10.04 -15.97
N GLU A 90 37.71 10.02 -15.29
CA GLU A 90 37.04 8.81 -14.83
C GLU A 90 35.71 8.56 -15.57
N PHE A 91 35.33 7.28 -15.64
CA PHE A 91 34.02 6.85 -16.15
C PHE A 91 33.04 6.70 -14.99
N GLU A 92 31.94 7.44 -15.01
CA GLU A 92 30.87 7.37 -14.02
C GLU A 92 29.64 6.62 -14.57
N ARG A 93 28.98 5.84 -13.70
CA ARG A 93 27.74 5.12 -14.02
C ARG A 93 26.56 6.10 -13.99
N ILE A 94 26.00 6.42 -15.15
CA ILE A 94 24.84 7.30 -15.26
C ILE A 94 23.59 6.47 -14.91
N ARG A 95 22.83 6.89 -13.89
CA ARG A 95 21.52 6.27 -13.60
C ARG A 95 20.60 6.52 -14.78
N PRO A 96 19.96 5.50 -15.36
CA PRO A 96 19.03 5.71 -16.46
C PRO A 96 17.84 6.55 -15.96
N MET A 97 17.62 7.73 -16.56
CA MET A 97 16.28 8.32 -16.55
C MET A 97 15.39 7.37 -17.35
N SER A 98 14.37 6.83 -16.68
CA SER A 98 13.40 5.92 -17.29
C SER A 98 12.68 6.62 -18.45
N GLY A 99 13.03 6.24 -19.68
CA GLY A 99 12.45 6.80 -20.89
C GLY A 99 12.52 5.84 -22.06
N LYS A 100 12.12 4.57 -21.87
CA LYS A 100 11.77 3.72 -23.02
C LYS A 100 10.38 4.13 -23.48
N ILE A 101 10.31 4.87 -24.58
CA ILE A 101 9.05 5.15 -25.28
C ILE A 101 8.66 3.83 -25.97
N SER A 102 7.74 3.09 -25.35
CA SER A 102 7.03 2.00 -25.99
C SER A 102 5.82 2.56 -26.75
N PRO A 103 5.19 1.81 -27.67
CA PRO A 103 3.94 2.25 -28.33
C PRO A 103 2.81 2.60 -27.34
N ALA A 104 2.88 2.10 -26.10
CA ALA A 104 1.96 2.47 -25.02
C ALA A 104 2.20 3.89 -24.49
N SER A 105 3.42 4.43 -24.59
CA SER A 105 3.77 5.78 -24.11
C SER A 105 3.16 6.88 -24.98
N PHE A 106 2.96 6.63 -26.28
CA PHE A 106 2.26 7.57 -27.17
C PHE A 106 0.77 7.68 -26.81
N GLN A 107 0.13 6.57 -26.43
CA GLN A 107 -1.23 6.59 -25.87
C GLN A 107 -1.28 7.36 -24.55
N VAL A 108 -0.30 7.17 -23.66
CA VAL A 108 -0.22 7.89 -22.38
C VAL A 108 0.02 9.39 -22.58
N TRP A 109 0.83 9.79 -23.57
CA TRP A 109 1.07 11.19 -23.90
C TRP A 109 -0.19 11.89 -24.48
N LEU A 110 -0.91 11.22 -25.39
CA LEU A 110 -2.16 11.73 -25.96
C LEU A 110 -3.27 11.87 -24.90
N VAL A 111 -3.36 10.89 -23.97
CA VAL A 111 -4.34 10.83 -22.87
C VAL A 111 -3.97 11.74 -21.69
N LYS A 112 -2.73 12.24 -21.60
CA LYS A 112 -2.37 13.28 -20.63
C LYS A 112 -2.77 14.68 -21.10
N ARG A 113 -2.79 14.91 -22.42
CA ARG A 113 -3.10 16.22 -23.02
C ARG A 113 -4.60 16.43 -23.27
N LEU A 114 -5.34 15.36 -23.51
CA LEU A 114 -6.80 15.30 -23.45
C LEU A 114 -7.16 14.65 -22.13
N ASN A 115 -7.91 15.31 -21.24
CA ASN A 115 -8.25 14.87 -19.87
C ASN A 115 -9.13 13.58 -19.83
N CYS A 116 -8.75 12.53 -20.56
CA CYS A 116 -9.54 11.36 -20.92
C CYS A 116 -9.07 10.12 -20.15
N LYS A 117 -9.04 10.19 -18.82
CA LYS A 117 -8.75 9.04 -17.94
C LYS A 117 -9.71 7.87 -18.16
N TRP A 118 -10.87 8.12 -18.77
CA TRP A 118 -11.84 7.12 -19.25
C TRP A 118 -11.26 6.06 -20.21
N LEU A 119 -10.11 6.34 -20.86
CA LEU A 119 -9.44 5.42 -21.77
C LEU A 119 -8.40 4.50 -21.09
N TYR A 120 -8.26 4.54 -19.77
CA TYR A 120 -7.37 3.62 -19.05
C TYR A 120 -7.73 2.15 -19.33
N ILE A 121 -6.69 1.33 -19.51
CA ILE A 121 -6.80 -0.11 -19.73
C ILE A 121 -7.36 -0.73 -18.44
N GLY A 122 -8.49 -1.45 -18.54
CA GLY A 122 -9.14 -2.14 -17.40
C GLY A 122 -10.52 -1.61 -16.97
N LEU A 123 -10.94 -0.41 -17.41
CA LEU A 123 -12.29 0.11 -17.08
C LEU A 123 -13.43 -0.55 -17.87
N GLY A 124 -13.15 -1.31 -18.93
CA GLY A 124 -14.17 -2.03 -19.71
C GLY A 124 -15.16 -1.14 -20.45
N ILE A 125 -14.92 0.18 -20.50
CA ILE A 125 -15.76 1.16 -21.21
C ILE A 125 -15.49 1.11 -22.71
N LYS A 126 -14.27 0.74 -23.11
CA LYS A 126 -13.83 0.67 -24.52
C LYS A 126 -14.78 -0.15 -25.41
N ARG A 127 -15.20 -1.34 -24.95
CA ARG A 127 -16.13 -2.21 -25.71
C ARG A 127 -17.50 -1.57 -25.93
N TRP A 128 -17.99 -0.80 -24.95
CA TRP A 128 -19.29 -0.14 -25.03
C TRP A 128 -19.25 1.14 -25.87
N LEU A 129 -18.13 1.88 -25.83
CA LEU A 129 -17.91 3.01 -26.75
C LEU A 129 -17.79 2.55 -28.20
N VAL A 130 -17.10 1.43 -28.44
CA VAL A 130 -17.06 0.81 -29.78
C VAL A 130 -18.47 0.36 -30.20
N LEU A 131 -19.24 -0.28 -29.31
CA LEU A 131 -20.62 -0.68 -29.61
C LEU A 131 -21.52 0.52 -29.91
N LEU A 132 -21.39 1.61 -29.14
CA LEU A 132 -22.12 2.86 -29.37
C LEU A 132 -21.76 3.45 -30.74
N PHE A 133 -20.47 3.51 -31.07
CA PHE A 133 -20.01 4.00 -32.37
C PHE A 133 -20.55 3.14 -33.52
N VAL A 134 -20.47 1.82 -33.40
CA VAL A 134 -21.04 0.88 -34.39
C VAL A 134 -22.55 1.05 -34.51
N GLY A 135 -23.27 1.21 -33.40
CA GLY A 135 -24.71 1.44 -33.39
C GLY A 135 -25.10 2.76 -34.07
N VAL A 136 -24.39 3.85 -33.80
CA VAL A 136 -24.60 5.14 -34.46
C VAL A 136 -24.29 5.05 -35.96
N ALA A 137 -23.22 4.36 -36.36
CA ALA A 137 -22.87 4.17 -37.76
C ALA A 137 -23.92 3.32 -38.50
N ALA A 138 -24.41 2.25 -37.89
CA ALA A 138 -25.48 1.40 -38.46
C ALA A 138 -26.79 2.19 -38.62
N LEU A 139 -27.14 3.02 -37.64
CA LEU A 139 -28.33 3.86 -37.69
C LEU A 139 -28.20 4.96 -38.76
N ALA A 140 -27.03 5.57 -38.88
CA ALA A 140 -26.74 6.53 -39.96
C ALA A 140 -26.83 5.89 -41.35
N LEU A 141 -26.30 4.68 -41.53
CA LEU A 141 -26.41 3.91 -42.77
C LEU A 141 -27.87 3.52 -43.08
N GLY A 142 -28.63 3.10 -42.07
CA GLY A 142 -30.06 2.79 -42.22
C GLY A 142 -30.88 4.00 -42.66
N ILE A 143 -30.66 5.16 -42.04
CA ILE A 143 -31.28 6.43 -42.45
C ILE A 143 -30.86 6.81 -43.88
N LEU A 144 -29.58 6.62 -44.23
CA LEU A 144 -29.09 6.90 -45.58
C LEU A 144 -29.79 6.03 -46.64
N CYS A 145 -29.96 4.72 -46.39
CA CYS A 145 -30.69 3.84 -47.29
C CYS A 145 -32.16 4.27 -47.45
N ILE A 146 -32.86 4.59 -46.35
CA ILE A 146 -34.25 5.06 -46.38
C ILE A 146 -34.37 6.39 -47.15
N LEU A 147 -33.41 7.31 -46.97
CA LEU A 147 -33.38 8.57 -47.70
C LEU A 147 -33.14 8.38 -49.20
N ILE A 148 -32.28 7.44 -49.59
CA ILE A 148 -32.04 7.08 -51.00
C ILE A 148 -33.30 6.50 -51.64
N ASP A 149 -34.12 5.75 -50.91
CA ASP A 149 -35.38 5.19 -51.40
C ASP A 149 -36.54 6.23 -51.43
N LEU A 150 -36.52 7.24 -50.55
CA LEU A 150 -37.50 8.34 -50.55
C LEU A 150 -37.20 9.45 -51.58
N TYR A 151 -35.93 9.70 -51.89
CA TYR A 151 -35.52 10.80 -52.78
C TYR A 151 -36.02 10.72 -54.23
N PRO A 152 -36.25 9.54 -54.84
CA PRO A 152 -36.77 9.43 -56.20
C PRO A 152 -38.26 9.81 -56.32
N THR A 153 -39.03 9.71 -55.23
CA THR A 153 -40.51 9.75 -55.27
C THR A 153 -41.14 10.94 -54.54
N ALA A 154 -40.39 11.70 -53.73
CA ALA A 154 -40.93 12.81 -52.94
C ALA A 154 -40.49 14.21 -53.44
N ARG A 155 -41.44 15.04 -53.89
CA ARG A 155 -41.24 16.51 -53.98
C ARG A 155 -41.33 17.10 -52.57
N LEU A 156 -40.18 17.39 -51.96
CA LEU A 156 -40.13 18.06 -50.65
C LEU A 156 -40.52 19.54 -50.76
N PRO A 157 -41.12 20.16 -49.72
CA PRO A 157 -41.41 21.60 -49.68
C PRO A 157 -40.15 22.48 -49.75
N GLU A 158 -40.26 23.70 -50.31
CA GLU A 158 -39.11 24.61 -50.56
C GLU A 158 -38.22 24.88 -49.33
N TYR A 159 -38.77 24.86 -48.12
CA TYR A 159 -38.04 25.08 -46.87
C TYR A 159 -37.03 23.97 -46.53
N PHE A 160 -37.20 22.75 -47.06
CA PHE A 160 -36.22 21.67 -46.88
C PHE A 160 -34.95 21.89 -47.71
N TYR A 161 -35.02 22.72 -48.77
CA TYR A 161 -33.88 22.99 -49.66
C TYR A 161 -32.85 23.94 -49.03
N SER A 162 -33.29 24.87 -48.18
CA SER A 162 -32.40 25.75 -47.42
C SER A 162 -31.74 25.03 -46.23
N LEU A 163 -32.48 24.13 -45.58
CA LEU A 163 -31.97 23.34 -44.45
C LEU A 163 -30.92 22.28 -44.86
N THR A 164 -30.96 21.80 -46.11
CA THR A 164 -30.04 20.79 -46.65
C THR A 164 -28.77 21.36 -47.32
N LEU A 165 -28.49 22.67 -47.14
CA LEU A 165 -27.24 23.33 -47.55
C LEU A 165 -26.81 23.04 -49.01
N ARG A 166 -27.76 23.09 -49.96
CA ARG A 166 -27.50 22.73 -51.37
C ARG A 166 -26.62 23.73 -52.14
N LEU A 167 -26.20 24.83 -51.51
CA LEU A 167 -25.23 25.79 -52.06
C LEU A 167 -23.78 25.25 -52.10
N LEU A 168 -23.49 24.18 -51.36
CA LEU A 168 -22.18 23.54 -51.30
C LEU A 168 -22.16 22.28 -52.18
N ASP A 169 -21.02 22.05 -52.82
CA ASP A 169 -20.77 20.85 -53.62
C ASP A 169 -20.97 19.56 -52.79
N ARG A 170 -21.40 18.48 -53.44
CA ARG A 170 -21.90 17.25 -52.78
C ARG A 170 -20.91 16.70 -51.75
N ASP A 171 -19.63 16.73 -52.09
CA ASP A 171 -18.54 16.19 -51.28
C ASP A 171 -18.22 17.10 -50.08
N VAL A 172 -18.29 18.41 -50.28
CA VAL A 172 -18.04 19.42 -49.22
C VAL A 172 -19.15 19.40 -48.17
N ARG A 173 -20.40 19.24 -48.60
CA ARG A 173 -21.55 19.13 -47.68
C ARG A 173 -21.49 17.87 -46.81
N GLY A 174 -21.10 16.73 -47.41
CA GLY A 174 -20.91 15.48 -46.67
C GLY A 174 -19.82 15.60 -45.61
N LEU A 175 -18.66 16.16 -45.99
CA LEU A 175 -17.56 16.40 -45.07
C LEU A 175 -17.95 17.34 -43.93
N PHE A 176 -18.66 18.43 -44.22
CA PHE A 176 -19.12 19.39 -43.21
C PHE A 176 -20.05 18.74 -42.16
N LEU A 177 -21.05 17.99 -42.59
CA LEU A 177 -21.98 17.32 -41.68
C LEU A 177 -21.28 16.24 -40.84
N CYS A 178 -20.34 15.50 -41.43
CA CYS A 178 -19.52 14.54 -40.69
C CYS A 178 -18.67 15.23 -39.61
N VAL A 179 -18.00 16.33 -39.95
CA VAL A 179 -17.17 17.09 -38.98
C VAL A 179 -18.04 17.66 -37.85
N VAL A 180 -19.19 18.27 -38.19
CA VAL A 180 -20.13 18.80 -37.19
C VAL A 180 -20.67 17.68 -36.29
N GLY A 181 -21.02 16.53 -36.87
CA GLY A 181 -21.48 15.35 -36.12
C GLY A 181 -20.41 14.82 -35.14
N VAL A 182 -19.17 14.69 -35.59
CA VAL A 182 -18.05 14.27 -34.74
C VAL A 182 -17.81 15.28 -33.61
N VAL A 183 -17.81 16.58 -33.91
CA VAL A 183 -17.64 17.64 -32.90
C VAL A 183 -18.78 17.60 -31.87
N MET A 184 -20.02 17.45 -32.31
CA MET A 184 -21.19 17.33 -31.42
C MET A 184 -21.09 16.09 -30.52
N ILE A 185 -20.67 14.94 -31.04
CA ILE A 185 -20.45 13.72 -30.26
C ILE A 185 -19.35 13.95 -29.21
N LEU A 186 -18.23 14.56 -29.61
CA LEU A 186 -17.13 14.87 -28.68
C LEU A 186 -17.57 15.82 -27.56
N ILE A 187 -18.36 16.86 -27.89
CA ILE A 187 -18.92 17.80 -26.90
C ILE A 187 -19.92 17.08 -25.99
N ALA A 188 -20.79 16.23 -26.53
CA ALA A 188 -21.76 15.47 -25.75
C ALA A 188 -21.08 14.51 -24.77
N VAL A 189 -20.06 13.77 -25.21
CA VAL A 189 -19.26 12.89 -24.36
C VAL A 189 -18.53 13.70 -23.28
N ALA A 190 -17.92 14.83 -23.64
CA ALA A 190 -17.22 15.69 -22.68
C ALA A 190 -18.17 16.28 -21.63
N ARG A 191 -19.36 16.76 -22.03
CA ARG A 191 -20.37 17.28 -21.11
C ARG A 191 -20.99 16.19 -20.23
N LEU A 192 -21.26 15.01 -20.78
CA LEU A 192 -21.79 13.88 -20.01
C LEU A 192 -20.75 13.41 -18.98
N SER A 193 -19.47 13.31 -19.38
CA SER A 193 -18.37 13.02 -18.47
C SER A 193 -18.31 14.05 -17.34
N LYS A 194 -18.41 15.35 -17.67
CA LYS A 194 -18.37 16.43 -16.67
C LYS A 194 -19.57 16.41 -15.73
N SER A 195 -20.76 16.15 -16.26
CA SER A 195 -22.02 16.07 -15.50
C SER A 195 -22.05 14.87 -14.54
N LEU A 196 -21.50 13.72 -14.94
CA LEU A 196 -21.35 12.57 -14.06
C LEU A 196 -20.30 12.80 -12.97
N THR A 197 -19.19 13.45 -13.30
CA THR A 197 -18.15 13.77 -12.31
C THR A 197 -18.64 14.77 -11.26
N SER A 198 -19.43 15.78 -11.63
CA SER A 198 -19.93 16.78 -10.68
C SER A 198 -21.06 16.27 -9.78
N ALA A 199 -21.74 15.18 -10.16
CA ALA A 199 -22.87 14.63 -9.40
C ALA A 199 -22.45 13.52 -8.41
N LEU A 200 -21.28 12.90 -8.59
CA LEU A 200 -20.87 11.69 -7.87
C LEU A 200 -19.53 11.81 -7.12
N ALA A 201 -18.75 12.87 -7.32
CA ALA A 201 -17.49 13.08 -6.62
C ALA A 201 -17.57 14.34 -5.74
N PRO A 202 -17.43 14.22 -4.41
CA PRO A 202 -17.07 15.36 -3.58
C PRO A 202 -15.63 15.78 -3.93
N GLU A 203 -15.43 17.09 -3.95
CA GLU A 203 -14.20 17.87 -4.21
C GLU A 203 -12.89 17.10 -4.54
N ASP A 204 -12.30 17.46 -5.69
CA ASP A 204 -10.94 17.14 -6.14
C ASP A 204 -10.54 15.69 -6.45
N THR A 205 -11.46 14.72 -6.39
CA THR A 205 -11.16 13.34 -6.81
C THR A 205 -11.81 12.93 -8.14
N ASP A 206 -11.00 12.47 -9.08
CA ASP A 206 -11.47 11.98 -10.38
C ASP A 206 -12.30 10.70 -10.17
N LEU A 207 -13.58 10.72 -10.53
CA LEU A 207 -14.51 9.59 -10.44
C LEU A 207 -13.92 8.29 -11.02
N VAL A 208 -13.08 8.41 -12.06
CA VAL A 208 -12.38 7.28 -12.67
C VAL A 208 -11.43 6.59 -11.69
N GLU A 209 -10.72 7.36 -10.86
CA GLU A 209 -9.81 6.85 -9.83
C GLU A 209 -10.59 6.11 -8.73
N VAL A 210 -11.74 6.66 -8.31
CA VAL A 210 -12.63 6.01 -7.33
C VAL A 210 -13.16 4.67 -7.86
N LEU A 211 -13.60 4.63 -9.13
CA LEU A 211 -14.07 3.42 -9.77
C LEU A 211 -12.95 2.40 -10.00
N TYR A 212 -11.76 2.86 -10.38
CA TYR A 212 -10.59 2.01 -10.53
C TYR A 212 -10.20 1.36 -9.20
N ARG A 213 -10.07 2.14 -8.12
CA ARG A 213 -9.81 1.61 -6.77
C ARG A 213 -10.87 0.61 -6.34
N LYS A 214 -12.16 0.92 -6.55
CA LYS A 214 -13.27 0.01 -6.21
C LYS A 214 -13.18 -1.33 -6.96
N ARG A 215 -12.69 -1.34 -8.20
CA ARG A 215 -12.48 -2.58 -8.99
C ARG A 215 -11.18 -3.30 -8.66
N ALA A 216 -10.08 -2.57 -8.46
CA ALA A 216 -8.80 -3.15 -8.03
C ALA A 216 -8.98 -3.89 -6.70
N ARG A 217 -9.72 -3.30 -5.75
CA ARG A 217 -10.08 -3.94 -4.48
C ARG A 217 -10.85 -5.24 -4.66
N LYS A 218 -11.81 -5.34 -5.60
CA LYS A 218 -12.52 -6.62 -5.87
C LYS A 218 -11.60 -7.75 -6.29
N LYS A 219 -10.34 -7.47 -6.68
CA LYS A 219 -9.32 -8.45 -7.05
C LYS A 219 -8.19 -8.56 -6.01
N GLY A 220 -8.26 -7.83 -4.90
CA GLY A 220 -7.26 -7.90 -3.83
C GLY A 220 -7.32 -9.22 -3.06
N PRO A 221 -6.32 -9.50 -2.20
CA PRO A 221 -6.32 -10.70 -1.36
C PRO A 221 -7.35 -10.62 -0.22
N LYS A 222 -7.76 -11.79 0.27
CA LYS A 222 -8.46 -11.96 1.54
C LYS A 222 -7.43 -11.97 2.67
N ILE A 223 -7.44 -10.94 3.50
CA ILE A 223 -6.46 -10.74 4.56
C ILE A 223 -7.11 -10.89 5.92
N VAL A 224 -6.51 -11.70 6.79
CA VAL A 224 -6.86 -11.79 8.21
C VAL A 224 -5.74 -11.19 9.05
N ALA A 225 -6.09 -10.27 9.94
CA ALA A 225 -5.16 -9.67 10.90
C ALA A 225 -5.57 -10.02 12.33
N LEU A 226 -4.65 -10.58 13.12
CA LEU A 226 -4.83 -10.99 14.50
C LEU A 226 -4.11 -10.02 15.43
N GLY A 227 -4.80 -9.53 16.47
CA GLY A 227 -4.16 -8.69 17.48
C GLY A 227 -5.13 -7.93 18.36
N GLY A 228 -4.71 -6.73 18.76
CA GLY A 228 -5.46 -5.82 19.63
C GLY A 228 -4.91 -4.40 19.56
N GLY A 229 -5.59 -3.51 20.25
CA GLY A 229 -5.16 -2.13 20.48
C GLY A 229 -4.88 -1.29 19.23
N THR A 230 -3.95 -0.34 19.43
CA THR A 230 -3.61 0.67 18.41
C THR A 230 -2.77 0.12 17.27
N GLY A 231 -1.95 -0.92 17.53
CA GLY A 231 -1.09 -1.54 16.52
C GLY A 231 -1.90 -2.20 15.40
N LEU A 232 -2.87 -3.05 15.77
CA LEU A 232 -3.79 -3.66 14.82
C LEU A 232 -4.57 -2.59 14.04
N SER A 233 -5.05 -1.56 14.73
CA SER A 233 -5.78 -0.45 14.11
C SER A 233 -4.95 0.30 13.05
N THR A 234 -3.65 0.51 13.30
CA THR A 234 -2.73 1.09 12.32
C THR A 234 -2.58 0.21 11.08
N LEU A 235 -2.38 -1.10 11.27
CA LEU A 235 -2.30 -2.05 10.16
C LEU A 235 -3.59 -2.05 9.32
N LEU A 236 -4.75 -2.09 9.98
CA LEU A 236 -6.05 -2.11 9.32
C LEU A 236 -6.29 -0.85 8.47
N ARG A 237 -5.90 0.34 8.97
CA ARG A 237 -5.98 1.60 8.19
C ARG A 237 -5.17 1.54 6.91
N GLY A 238 -3.98 0.93 6.97
CA GLY A 238 -3.12 0.72 5.80
C GLY A 238 -3.74 -0.27 4.80
N LEU A 239 -4.23 -1.41 5.28
CA LEU A 239 -4.72 -2.50 4.43
C LEU A 239 -6.11 -2.27 3.82
N LYS A 240 -6.97 -1.45 4.47
CA LYS A 240 -8.36 -1.19 4.06
C LYS A 240 -8.52 -0.81 2.58
N GLU A 241 -7.52 -0.13 2.02
CA GLU A 241 -7.56 0.38 0.64
C GLU A 241 -7.16 -0.66 -0.42
N HIS A 242 -6.56 -1.77 0.00
CA HIS A 242 -5.93 -2.77 -0.89
C HIS A 242 -6.55 -4.17 -0.81
N ALA A 243 -7.11 -4.56 0.33
CA ALA A 243 -7.72 -5.87 0.51
C ALA A 243 -9.09 -5.98 -0.21
N ALA A 244 -9.39 -7.16 -0.77
CA ALA A 244 -10.76 -7.46 -1.21
C ALA A 244 -11.69 -7.72 -0.03
N GLN A 245 -11.16 -8.44 0.96
CA GLN A 245 -11.81 -8.74 2.21
C GLN A 245 -10.77 -8.61 3.31
N LEU A 246 -11.07 -7.79 4.31
CA LEU A 246 -10.21 -7.59 5.46
C LEU A 246 -10.98 -8.03 6.71
N THR A 247 -10.40 -8.97 7.44
CA THR A 247 -10.97 -9.50 8.68
C THR A 247 -10.02 -9.26 9.83
N ALA A 248 -10.46 -8.55 10.85
CA ALA A 248 -9.74 -8.35 12.10
C ALA A 248 -10.24 -9.35 13.14
N ILE A 249 -9.35 -10.17 13.72
CA ILE A 249 -9.65 -11.05 14.85
C ILE A 249 -9.03 -10.42 16.10
N VAL A 250 -9.88 -10.16 17.09
CA VAL A 250 -9.56 -9.33 18.25
C VAL A 250 -9.66 -10.13 19.55
N THR A 251 -8.72 -9.90 20.48
CA THR A 251 -8.74 -10.52 21.81
C THR A 251 -9.90 -9.96 22.65
N VAL A 252 -10.48 -10.80 23.51
CA VAL A 252 -11.52 -10.39 24.47
C VAL A 252 -11.01 -10.47 25.92
N ALA A 253 -9.69 -10.52 26.10
CA ALA A 253 -9.06 -10.67 27.41
C ALA A 253 -8.81 -9.34 28.16
N ASP A 254 -8.94 -8.19 27.49
CA ASP A 254 -8.78 -6.85 28.06
C ASP A 254 -9.67 -6.65 29.31
N ASP A 255 -9.06 -6.12 30.37
CA ASP A 255 -9.71 -5.79 31.64
C ASP A 255 -9.34 -4.38 32.17
N GLY A 256 -8.75 -3.56 31.29
CA GLY A 256 -8.25 -2.22 31.59
C GLY A 256 -9.21 -1.07 31.30
N GLY A 257 -9.02 0.04 32.02
CA GLY A 257 -9.67 1.32 31.77
C GLY A 257 -11.20 1.24 31.63
N SER A 258 -11.74 1.92 30.60
CA SER A 258 -13.18 1.92 30.33
C SER A 258 -13.72 0.55 29.93
N SER A 259 -12.96 -0.28 29.22
CA SER A 259 -13.39 -1.61 28.80
C SER A 259 -13.58 -2.52 30.01
N GLY A 260 -12.59 -2.54 30.89
CA GLY A 260 -12.57 -3.32 32.12
C GLY A 260 -13.69 -2.97 33.09
N ARG A 261 -13.98 -1.66 33.27
CA ARG A 261 -15.11 -1.23 34.10
C ARG A 261 -16.44 -1.75 33.56
N LEU A 262 -16.69 -1.55 32.25
CA LEU A 262 -17.92 -2.04 31.60
C LEU A 262 -18.04 -3.57 31.70
N ARG A 263 -16.93 -4.29 31.52
CA ARG A 263 -16.87 -5.75 31.67
C ARG A 263 -17.25 -6.19 33.08
N ARG A 264 -16.73 -5.54 34.13
CA ARG A 264 -17.01 -5.89 35.54
C ARG A 264 -18.42 -5.50 35.98
N GLU A 265 -18.90 -4.33 35.55
CA GLU A 265 -20.20 -3.80 35.98
C GLU A 265 -21.39 -4.41 35.21
N LEU A 266 -21.21 -4.72 33.93
CA LEU A 266 -22.30 -5.15 33.04
C LEU A 266 -22.15 -6.59 32.52
N GLY A 267 -21.05 -7.27 32.84
CA GLY A 267 -20.81 -8.65 32.40
C GLY A 267 -20.66 -8.79 30.88
N VAL A 268 -20.26 -7.73 30.17
CA VAL A 268 -20.08 -7.73 28.71
C VAL A 268 -18.63 -8.03 28.31
N LEU A 269 -18.41 -8.48 27.07
CA LEU A 269 -17.05 -8.59 26.52
C LEU A 269 -16.42 -7.18 26.39
N PRO A 270 -15.09 -7.04 26.58
CA PRO A 270 -14.44 -5.73 26.58
C PRO A 270 -14.55 -5.07 25.18
N PRO A 271 -15.20 -3.91 25.07
CA PRO A 271 -15.47 -3.29 23.76
C PRO A 271 -14.30 -2.48 23.18
N GLY A 272 -13.25 -2.22 23.96
CA GLY A 272 -12.21 -1.24 23.64
C GLY A 272 -11.48 -1.49 22.33
N ASP A 273 -10.98 -2.71 22.13
CA ASP A 273 -10.21 -3.05 20.92
C ASP A 273 -11.10 -3.20 19.69
N PHE A 274 -12.33 -3.69 19.86
CA PHE A 274 -13.34 -3.68 18.80
C PHE A 274 -13.64 -2.26 18.32
N ARG A 275 -13.83 -1.33 19.26
CA ARG A 275 -14.04 0.09 18.95
C ARG A 275 -12.87 0.67 18.16
N GLN A 276 -11.63 0.36 18.52
CA GLN A 276 -10.45 0.84 17.79
C GLN A 276 -10.43 0.30 16.34
N CYS A 277 -10.73 -0.99 16.16
CA CYS A 277 -10.83 -1.61 14.83
C CYS A 277 -11.98 -1.02 14.00
N ILE A 278 -13.15 -0.79 14.60
CA ILE A 278 -14.30 -0.14 13.96
C ILE A 278 -13.89 1.25 13.48
N ALA A 279 -13.26 2.06 14.34
CA ALA A 279 -12.81 3.40 13.96
C ALA A 279 -11.72 3.38 12.88
N ALA A 280 -10.87 2.34 12.84
CA ALA A 280 -9.84 2.17 11.81
C ALA A 280 -10.43 1.81 10.44
N LEU A 281 -11.52 1.03 10.42
CA LEU A 281 -12.14 0.52 9.20
C LEU A 281 -13.35 1.32 8.72
N ALA A 282 -13.93 2.17 9.57
CA ALA A 282 -15.08 3.02 9.25
C ALA A 282 -14.82 3.88 8.01
N ASP A 283 -15.81 3.95 7.12
CA ASP A 283 -15.81 4.80 5.94
C ASP A 283 -16.62 6.07 6.17
N SER A 284 -16.47 6.64 7.36
CA SER A 284 -17.29 7.74 7.85
C SER A 284 -16.56 9.08 7.80
N GLU A 285 -17.34 10.16 7.75
CA GLU A 285 -16.85 11.53 7.89
C GLU A 285 -15.94 11.69 9.13
N PRO A 286 -14.94 12.59 9.10
CA PRO A 286 -14.00 12.81 10.21
C PRO A 286 -14.65 13.03 11.58
N LEU A 287 -15.86 13.60 11.61
CA LEU A 287 -16.63 13.84 12.82
C LEU A 287 -17.09 12.55 13.51
N MET A 288 -17.58 11.57 12.75
CA MET A 288 -18.06 10.30 13.31
C MET A 288 -16.92 9.50 13.95
N THR A 289 -15.76 9.47 13.29
CA THR A 289 -14.55 8.86 13.84
C THR A 289 -14.12 9.54 15.13
N SER A 290 -14.20 10.88 15.18
CA SER A 290 -13.94 11.66 16.39
C SER A 290 -14.93 11.33 17.51
N LEU A 291 -16.22 11.19 17.19
CA LEU A 291 -17.27 10.81 18.14
C LEU A 291 -17.02 9.42 18.75
N LEU A 292 -16.68 8.42 17.93
CA LEU A 292 -16.33 7.09 18.42
C LEU A 292 -15.08 7.08 19.31
N GLN A 293 -14.17 8.02 19.10
CA GLN A 293 -12.96 8.17 19.90
C GLN A 293 -13.15 9.10 21.11
N TYR A 294 -14.28 9.78 21.21
CA TYR A 294 -14.58 10.68 22.31
C TYR A 294 -14.53 9.94 23.65
N ARG A 295 -13.86 10.59 24.61
CA ARG A 295 -13.76 10.17 26.00
C ARG A 295 -14.34 11.26 26.86
N PHE A 296 -15.27 10.90 27.74
CA PHE A 296 -15.90 11.84 28.65
C PHE A 296 -14.86 12.33 29.68
N GLY A 297 -14.66 13.66 29.74
CA GLY A 297 -13.70 14.29 30.66
C GLY A 297 -14.27 14.60 32.04
N SER A 298 -15.60 14.57 32.19
CA SER A 298 -16.29 14.82 33.45
C SER A 298 -17.70 14.22 33.41
N GLY A 299 -18.32 14.05 34.58
CA GLY A 299 -19.68 13.56 34.74
C GLY A 299 -19.75 12.30 35.60
N SER A 300 -20.63 12.31 36.61
CA SER A 300 -20.81 11.19 37.54
C SER A 300 -21.11 9.90 36.79
N GLY A 301 -20.29 8.86 36.98
CA GLY A 301 -20.42 7.55 36.32
C GLY A 301 -20.01 7.50 34.84
N LEU A 302 -19.87 8.64 34.15
CA LEU A 302 -19.44 8.69 32.74
C LEU A 302 -17.95 9.03 32.59
N GLU A 303 -17.35 9.66 33.58
CA GLU A 303 -15.95 10.10 33.53
C GLU A 303 -14.99 8.96 33.13
N GLY A 304 -14.18 9.24 32.12
CA GLY A 304 -13.22 8.29 31.56
C GLY A 304 -13.83 7.21 30.67
N HIS A 305 -15.15 7.07 30.54
CA HIS A 305 -15.74 6.17 29.53
C HIS A 305 -15.51 6.71 28.12
N SER A 306 -15.41 5.80 27.14
CA SER A 306 -15.44 6.17 25.72
C SER A 306 -16.86 6.05 25.19
N PHE A 307 -17.32 7.05 24.44
CA PHE A 307 -18.64 6.99 23.77
C PHE A 307 -18.76 5.75 22.89
N GLY A 308 -17.73 5.42 22.10
CA GLY A 308 -17.76 4.22 21.26
C GLY A 308 -17.88 2.91 22.04
N ASN A 309 -17.33 2.84 23.27
CA ASN A 309 -17.50 1.67 24.12
C ASN A 309 -18.96 1.55 24.58
N LEU A 310 -19.55 2.66 25.03
CA LEU A 310 -20.95 2.71 25.44
C LEU A 310 -21.91 2.37 24.30
N LEU A 311 -21.61 2.84 23.08
CA LEU A 311 -22.36 2.50 21.88
C LEU A 311 -22.38 0.99 21.63
N ILE A 312 -21.22 0.33 21.66
CA ILE A 312 -21.13 -1.13 21.45
C ILE A 312 -21.89 -1.89 22.55
N VAL A 313 -21.76 -1.47 23.80
CA VAL A 313 -22.47 -2.07 24.93
C VAL A 313 -23.99 -1.90 24.81
N ALA A 314 -24.46 -0.71 24.47
CA ALA A 314 -25.87 -0.44 24.24
C ALA A 314 -26.41 -1.31 23.08
N MET A 315 -25.65 -1.44 22.00
CA MET A 315 -25.99 -2.31 20.87
C MET A 315 -26.06 -3.78 21.29
N ALA A 316 -25.18 -4.25 22.18
CA ALA A 316 -25.24 -5.60 22.74
C ALA A 316 -26.51 -5.82 23.58
N GLY A 317 -26.89 -4.84 24.41
CA GLY A 317 -28.15 -4.86 25.15
C GLY A 317 -29.38 -4.91 24.24
N ILE A 318 -29.40 -4.14 23.14
CA ILE A 318 -30.53 -4.09 22.19
C ILE A 318 -30.63 -5.36 21.35
N THR A 319 -29.49 -5.87 20.85
CA THR A 319 -29.49 -7.02 19.93
C THR A 319 -29.52 -8.37 20.66
N GLY A 320 -29.27 -8.38 21.97
CA GLY A 320 -29.20 -9.56 22.82
C GLY A 320 -27.96 -10.43 22.59
N SER A 321 -27.00 -9.98 21.78
CA SER A 321 -25.82 -10.76 21.39
C SER A 321 -24.66 -9.83 21.03
N PHE A 322 -23.46 -10.14 21.54
CA PHE A 322 -22.28 -9.32 21.27
C PHE A 322 -21.86 -9.39 19.80
N GLU A 323 -21.91 -10.56 19.15
CA GLU A 323 -21.59 -10.66 17.73
C GLU A 323 -22.58 -9.89 16.84
N ARG A 324 -23.86 -9.88 17.20
CA ARG A 324 -24.86 -9.07 16.48
C ARG A 324 -24.61 -7.59 16.69
N ALA A 325 -24.28 -7.17 17.91
CA ALA A 325 -23.91 -5.80 18.21
C ALA A 325 -22.73 -5.32 17.35
N LEU A 326 -21.64 -6.09 17.29
CA LEU A 326 -20.48 -5.76 16.46
C LEU A 326 -20.86 -5.63 14.98
N ARG A 327 -21.71 -6.53 14.47
CA ARG A 327 -22.17 -6.53 13.08
C ARG A 327 -23.01 -5.29 12.76
N GLU A 328 -23.98 -4.96 13.62
CA GLU A 328 -24.85 -3.82 13.41
C GLU A 328 -24.11 -2.49 13.64
N SER A 329 -23.24 -2.40 14.66
CA SER A 329 -22.35 -1.24 14.83
C SER A 329 -21.46 -1.03 13.62
N SER A 330 -20.86 -2.10 13.09
CA SER A 330 -20.03 -2.04 11.88
C SER A 330 -20.84 -1.57 10.66
N ARG A 331 -22.09 -2.02 10.52
CA ARG A 331 -22.99 -1.61 9.44
C ARG A 331 -23.37 -0.13 9.54
N VAL A 332 -23.77 0.34 10.72
CA VAL A 332 -24.14 1.75 10.97
C VAL A 332 -22.96 2.68 10.65
N LEU A 333 -21.74 2.24 10.93
CA LEU A 333 -20.52 3.03 10.75
C LEU A 333 -19.83 2.80 9.39
N ALA A 334 -20.50 2.10 8.47
CA ALA A 334 -19.99 1.78 7.13
C ALA A 334 -18.56 1.20 7.16
N VAL A 335 -18.29 0.30 8.11
CA VAL A 335 -17.00 -0.37 8.28
C VAL A 335 -16.67 -1.20 7.04
N ARG A 336 -15.48 -0.99 6.47
CA ARG A 336 -14.96 -1.77 5.34
C ARG A 336 -14.14 -2.96 5.83
N GLY A 337 -14.83 -4.04 6.17
CA GLY A 337 -14.22 -5.29 6.63
C GLY A 337 -15.10 -6.00 7.65
N GLN A 338 -14.58 -7.07 8.22
CA GLN A 338 -15.21 -7.81 9.31
C GLN A 338 -14.35 -7.69 10.56
N ILE A 339 -14.98 -7.53 11.72
CA ILE A 339 -14.31 -7.50 13.01
C ILE A 339 -14.94 -8.58 13.85
N LEU A 340 -14.13 -9.58 14.20
CA LEU A 340 -14.57 -10.81 14.82
C LEU A 340 -13.86 -10.97 16.17
N PRO A 341 -14.56 -11.40 17.23
CA PRO A 341 -13.90 -11.78 18.46
C PRO A 341 -13.14 -13.10 18.26
N SER A 342 -12.01 -13.27 18.93
CA SER A 342 -11.31 -14.56 19.01
C SER A 342 -12.18 -15.64 19.65
N THR A 343 -12.96 -15.27 20.67
CA THR A 343 -13.95 -16.11 21.35
C THR A 343 -15.11 -15.28 21.88
N LEU A 344 -16.28 -15.90 22.04
CA LEU A 344 -17.42 -15.29 22.72
C LEU A 344 -17.44 -15.59 24.23
N ARG A 345 -16.50 -16.39 24.75
CA ARG A 345 -16.39 -16.68 26.18
C ARG A 345 -15.65 -15.56 26.89
N HIS A 346 -16.05 -15.30 28.14
CA HIS A 346 -15.26 -14.46 29.03
C HIS A 346 -13.97 -15.21 29.39
N VAL A 347 -12.83 -14.62 29.03
CA VAL A 347 -11.50 -15.14 29.36
C VAL A 347 -10.69 -14.11 30.11
N THR A 348 -9.91 -14.56 31.07
CA THR A 348 -8.92 -13.75 31.78
C THR A 348 -7.55 -14.14 31.27
N LEU A 349 -6.74 -13.14 30.92
CA LEU A 349 -5.33 -13.37 30.61
C LEU A 349 -4.56 -13.55 31.91
N CYS A 350 -3.81 -14.63 32.02
CA CYS A 350 -2.95 -14.90 33.17
C CYS A 350 -1.49 -15.00 32.71
N ALA A 351 -0.56 -14.57 33.55
CA ALA A 351 0.87 -14.68 33.33
C ALA A 351 1.55 -15.38 34.51
N GLU A 352 2.59 -16.14 34.20
CA GLU A 352 3.60 -16.54 35.17
C GLU A 352 4.79 -15.58 35.03
N THR A 353 5.06 -14.81 36.08
CA THR A 353 6.14 -13.82 36.13
C THR A 353 7.25 -14.28 37.05
N ARG A 354 8.49 -13.82 36.77
CA ARG A 354 9.66 -14.13 37.59
C ARG A 354 10.06 -12.93 38.44
N THR A 355 9.95 -13.10 39.75
CA THR A 355 10.23 -12.13 40.81
C THR A 355 10.84 -12.88 42.00
N PRO A 356 12.17 -13.12 41.95
CA PRO A 356 12.90 -14.29 42.50
C PRO A 356 12.25 -15.68 42.46
N GLU A 357 10.98 -15.79 42.83
CA GLU A 357 10.12 -16.96 42.70
C GLU A 357 9.20 -16.81 41.47
N LEU A 358 8.46 -17.87 41.17
CA LEU A 358 7.53 -17.93 40.05
C LEU A 358 6.12 -17.60 40.57
N GLU A 359 5.60 -16.44 40.20
CA GLU A 359 4.32 -15.92 40.69
C GLU A 359 3.29 -15.90 39.58
N ARG A 360 2.02 -16.13 39.94
CA ARG A 360 0.89 -16.03 39.01
C ARG A 360 0.21 -14.68 39.14
N VAL A 361 -0.03 -14.04 38.00
CA VAL A 361 -0.74 -12.76 37.87
C VAL A 361 -1.92 -12.95 36.94
N ALA A 362 -3.10 -12.51 37.35
CA ALA A 362 -4.33 -12.59 36.55
C ALA A 362 -4.82 -11.17 36.21
N GLY A 363 -5.23 -10.98 34.96
CA GLY A 363 -5.68 -9.71 34.41
C GLY A 363 -4.61 -9.03 33.54
N GLU A 364 -5.01 -8.52 32.37
CA GLU A 364 -4.11 -7.88 31.42
C GLU A 364 -3.45 -6.64 32.02
N SER A 365 -4.25 -5.80 32.67
CA SER A 365 -3.78 -4.56 33.28
C SER A 365 -2.85 -4.81 34.47
N GLU A 366 -3.04 -5.92 35.19
CA GLU A 366 -2.19 -6.33 36.32
C GLU A 366 -0.83 -6.84 35.87
N ILE A 367 -0.80 -7.60 34.77
CA ILE A 367 0.44 -8.11 34.15
C ILE A 367 1.35 -6.93 33.78
N THR A 368 0.81 -5.94 33.06
CA THR A 368 1.59 -4.76 32.66
C THR A 368 2.00 -3.91 33.87
N ARG A 369 1.12 -3.72 34.86
CA ARG A 369 1.41 -2.91 36.05
C ARG A 369 2.53 -3.50 36.92
N ARG A 370 2.60 -4.83 37.05
CA ARG A 370 3.59 -5.48 37.90
C ARG A 370 5.01 -5.31 37.37
N GLY A 371 5.17 -5.14 36.06
CA GLY A 371 6.47 -4.86 35.44
C GLY A 371 7.50 -5.98 35.62
N ALA A 372 7.06 -7.21 35.89
CA ALA A 372 7.91 -8.35 36.14
C ALA A 372 8.16 -9.15 34.85
N ARG A 373 9.32 -9.80 34.75
CA ARG A 373 9.67 -10.59 33.55
C ARG A 373 8.68 -11.73 33.35
N ILE A 374 7.93 -11.69 32.25
CA ILE A 374 6.96 -12.71 31.86
C ILE A 374 7.70 -13.98 31.40
N VAL A 375 7.36 -15.12 31.98
CA VAL A 375 7.87 -16.45 31.58
C VAL A 375 6.93 -17.10 30.58
N ARG A 376 5.62 -17.05 30.86
CA ARG A 376 4.56 -17.49 29.93
C ARG A 376 3.23 -16.82 30.24
N VAL A 377 2.35 -16.78 29.24
CA VAL A 377 0.94 -16.39 29.38
C VAL A 377 0.01 -17.52 28.98
N TYR A 378 -1.18 -17.54 29.57
CA TYR A 378 -2.25 -18.49 29.27
C TYR A 378 -3.61 -17.84 29.50
N LEU A 379 -4.67 -18.44 28.93
CA LEU A 379 -6.04 -17.99 29.13
C LEU A 379 -6.71 -18.81 30.22
N GLU A 380 -7.55 -18.17 31.02
CA GLU A 380 -8.44 -18.85 31.96
C GLU A 380 -9.90 -18.50 31.60
N PRO A 381 -10.75 -19.49 31.25
CA PRO A 381 -10.45 -20.92 31.14
C PRO A 381 -9.60 -21.30 29.91
N GLU A 382 -8.71 -22.29 30.06
CA GLU A 382 -7.71 -22.68 29.04
C GLU A 382 -8.34 -23.24 27.75
N ASN A 383 -9.37 -24.08 27.85
CA ASN A 383 -10.02 -24.72 26.71
C ASN A 383 -11.21 -23.92 26.16
N THR A 384 -10.96 -22.63 25.91
CA THR A 384 -11.98 -21.74 25.38
C THR A 384 -12.19 -21.97 23.88
N PRO A 385 -13.42 -22.24 23.39
CA PRO A 385 -13.68 -22.39 21.96
C PRO A 385 -13.52 -21.07 21.22
N ALA A 386 -13.07 -21.13 19.96
CA ALA A 386 -13.05 -19.94 19.11
C ALA A 386 -14.44 -19.55 18.64
N TYR A 387 -14.58 -18.29 18.22
CA TYR A 387 -15.74 -17.89 17.46
C TYR A 387 -15.72 -18.55 16.06
N PRO A 388 -16.78 -19.28 15.63
CA PRO A 388 -16.73 -20.06 14.39
C PRO A 388 -16.40 -19.26 13.13
N ASP A 389 -16.87 -18.01 13.02
CA ASP A 389 -16.55 -17.19 11.84
C ASP A 389 -15.08 -16.75 11.83
N ALA A 390 -14.43 -16.64 12.99
CA ALA A 390 -12.99 -16.36 13.06
C ALA A 390 -12.18 -17.54 12.49
N VAL A 391 -12.57 -18.78 12.82
CA VAL A 391 -11.99 -19.99 12.24
C VAL A 391 -12.21 -20.06 10.73
N ARG A 392 -13.44 -19.80 10.26
CA ARG A 392 -13.75 -19.76 8.82
C ARG A 392 -12.92 -18.73 8.08
N ALA A 393 -12.78 -17.52 8.64
CA ALA A 393 -11.99 -16.47 8.04
C ALA A 393 -10.50 -16.85 7.92
N LEU A 394 -9.93 -17.52 8.93
CA LEU A 394 -8.55 -18.00 8.89
C LEU A 394 -8.33 -19.05 7.80
N LEU A 395 -9.27 -19.98 7.63
CA LEU A 395 -9.19 -21.04 6.63
C LEU A 395 -9.38 -20.53 5.18
N ASP A 396 -10.17 -19.47 5.01
CA ASP A 396 -10.47 -18.85 3.70
C ASP A 396 -9.48 -17.73 3.32
N ALA A 397 -8.49 -17.42 4.18
CA ALA A 397 -7.54 -16.34 3.95
C ALA A 397 -6.51 -16.68 2.87
N ASP A 398 -6.09 -15.66 2.10
CA ASP A 398 -4.89 -15.72 1.26
C ASP A 398 -3.64 -15.33 2.06
N LEU A 399 -3.83 -14.43 3.04
CA LEU A 399 -2.78 -13.86 3.88
C LEU A 399 -3.26 -13.72 5.33
N ILE A 400 -2.46 -14.19 6.27
CA ILE A 400 -2.68 -14.06 7.71
C ILE A 400 -1.52 -13.29 8.34
N ILE A 401 -1.86 -12.26 9.12
CA ILE A 401 -0.91 -11.35 9.75
C ILE A 401 -1.17 -11.38 11.26
N ALA A 402 -0.13 -11.61 12.06
CA ALA A 402 -0.18 -11.43 13.50
C ALA A 402 0.55 -10.14 13.91
N GLY A 403 -0.14 -9.29 14.66
CA GLY A 403 0.37 -7.98 15.04
C GLY A 403 0.26 -6.93 13.93
N PRO A 404 0.86 -5.73 14.14
CA PRO A 404 1.67 -5.37 15.30
C PRO A 404 0.82 -5.14 16.55
N GLY A 405 1.45 -5.23 17.72
CA GLY A 405 0.79 -5.09 19.01
C GLY A 405 1.57 -5.74 20.14
N SER A 406 1.17 -5.46 21.38
CA SER A 406 1.77 -6.03 22.58
C SER A 406 1.81 -7.55 22.49
N LEU A 407 3.00 -8.14 22.63
CA LEU A 407 3.20 -9.56 22.35
C LEU A 407 2.34 -10.43 23.26
N TYR A 408 2.41 -10.19 24.57
CA TYR A 408 1.77 -11.01 25.59
C TYR A 408 0.31 -10.67 25.82
N THR A 409 -0.08 -9.40 25.62
CA THR A 409 -1.41 -8.90 25.99
C THR A 409 -2.34 -8.65 24.80
N SER A 410 -1.82 -8.56 23.58
CA SER A 410 -2.64 -8.34 22.36
C SER A 410 -2.53 -9.47 21.33
N ILE A 411 -1.33 -10.01 21.10
CA ILE A 411 -1.11 -11.00 20.04
C ILE A 411 -1.34 -12.41 20.57
N LEU A 412 -0.56 -12.83 21.58
CA LEU A 412 -0.66 -14.17 22.16
C LEU A 412 -2.06 -14.53 22.67
N PRO A 413 -2.87 -13.64 23.28
CA PRO A 413 -4.20 -14.02 23.76
C PRO A 413 -5.15 -14.46 22.63
N ASN A 414 -5.00 -13.92 21.43
CA ASN A 414 -5.73 -14.43 20.26
C ASN A 414 -5.25 -15.84 19.86
N LEU A 415 -3.93 -16.01 19.86
CA LEU A 415 -3.28 -17.25 19.44
C LEU A 415 -3.37 -18.35 20.49
N LEU A 416 -3.68 -18.06 21.75
CA LEU A 416 -3.83 -19.07 22.80
C LEU A 416 -5.18 -19.79 22.76
N VAL A 417 -6.13 -19.33 21.95
CA VAL A 417 -7.39 -20.03 21.70
C VAL A 417 -7.11 -21.29 20.85
N PRO A 418 -7.36 -22.52 21.34
CA PRO A 418 -6.93 -23.74 20.67
C PRO A 418 -7.42 -23.89 19.23
N ASP A 419 -8.69 -23.55 18.98
CA ASP A 419 -9.28 -23.61 17.64
C ASP A 419 -8.65 -22.60 16.66
N ILE A 420 -8.22 -21.42 17.15
CA ILE A 420 -7.47 -20.45 16.35
C ILE A 420 -6.09 -21.02 15.98
N GLN A 421 -5.38 -21.66 16.92
CA GLN A 421 -4.11 -22.32 16.60
C GLN A 421 -4.27 -23.42 15.56
N ASN A 422 -5.30 -24.26 15.72
CA ASN A 422 -5.57 -25.36 14.81
C ASN A 422 -5.93 -24.84 13.41
N ALA A 423 -6.76 -23.80 13.33
CA ALA A 423 -7.07 -23.12 12.07
C ALA A 423 -5.83 -22.51 11.42
N LEU A 424 -4.96 -21.86 12.21
CA LEU A 424 -3.69 -21.31 11.73
C LEU A 424 -2.76 -22.39 11.19
N ARG A 425 -2.69 -23.57 11.80
CA ARG A 425 -1.89 -24.69 11.27
C ARG A 425 -2.48 -25.26 9.99
N ALA A 426 -3.81 -25.40 9.93
CA ALA A 426 -4.50 -25.95 8.77
C ALA A 426 -4.58 -25.01 7.56
N ALA A 427 -4.58 -23.68 7.79
CA ALA A 427 -4.69 -22.70 6.72
C ALA A 427 -3.49 -22.77 5.75
N THR A 428 -3.77 -22.72 4.45
CA THR A 428 -2.74 -22.68 3.39
C THR A 428 -2.22 -21.26 3.12
N ALA A 429 -2.84 -20.25 3.74
CA ALA A 429 -2.48 -18.84 3.63
C ALA A 429 -1.00 -18.58 3.94
N LYS A 430 -0.42 -17.54 3.31
CA LYS A 430 0.87 -17.01 3.75
C LYS A 430 0.71 -16.41 5.15
N LYS A 431 1.64 -16.68 6.06
CA LYS A 431 1.57 -16.26 7.47
C LYS A 431 2.80 -15.44 7.84
N ILE A 432 2.59 -14.23 8.35
CA ILE A 432 3.65 -13.33 8.77
C ILE A 432 3.37 -12.74 10.16
N TYR A 433 4.41 -12.67 10.98
CA TYR A 433 4.38 -11.95 12.25
C TYR A 433 5.00 -10.57 12.06
N VAL A 434 4.32 -9.50 12.49
CA VAL A 434 4.85 -8.13 12.46
C VAL A 434 5.42 -7.80 13.83
N CYS A 435 6.74 -7.68 13.90
CA CYS A 435 7.46 -7.37 15.13
C CYS A 435 7.23 -5.92 15.56
N ASN A 436 7.22 -5.68 16.87
CA ASN A 436 7.13 -4.33 17.40
C ASN A 436 8.39 -3.52 17.08
N ILE A 437 8.23 -2.21 16.87
CA ILE A 437 9.35 -1.27 16.66
C ILE A 437 10.09 -1.00 17.97
N ALA A 438 9.35 -0.97 19.08
CA ALA A 438 9.88 -0.68 20.39
C ALA A 438 9.48 -1.77 21.38
N THR A 439 10.35 -2.01 22.37
CA THR A 439 10.04 -2.85 23.52
C THR A 439 8.91 -2.20 24.31
N GLN A 440 8.14 -3.04 24.98
CA GLN A 440 7.08 -2.60 25.86
C GLN A 440 7.50 -2.81 27.32
N PRO A 441 7.55 -1.74 28.12
CA PRO A 441 7.93 -1.82 29.52
C PRO A 441 7.06 -2.81 30.29
N GLY A 442 7.69 -3.73 31.03
CA GLY A 442 7.01 -4.75 31.83
C GLY A 442 6.52 -5.95 31.04
N GLU A 443 6.68 -5.97 29.71
CA GLU A 443 6.30 -7.11 28.86
C GLU A 443 7.50 -7.69 28.10
N THR A 444 8.23 -6.83 27.39
CA THR A 444 9.26 -7.23 26.41
C THR A 444 10.55 -6.45 26.60
N ASP A 445 10.87 -6.12 27.85
CA ASP A 445 12.12 -5.44 28.22
C ASP A 445 13.33 -6.20 27.66
N ASP A 446 14.22 -5.47 27.00
CA ASP A 446 15.44 -5.96 26.37
C ASP A 446 15.25 -7.04 25.27
N PHE A 447 14.03 -7.22 24.75
CA PHE A 447 13.79 -8.20 23.68
C PHE A 447 14.40 -7.76 22.34
N SER A 448 15.14 -8.68 21.71
CA SER A 448 15.47 -8.61 20.28
C SER A 448 14.30 -9.07 19.39
N VAL A 449 14.45 -8.94 18.07
CA VAL A 449 13.49 -9.50 17.09
C VAL A 449 13.36 -11.01 17.27
N GLU A 450 14.48 -11.68 17.49
CA GLU A 450 14.56 -13.13 17.72
C GLU A 450 13.88 -13.53 19.03
N ASP A 451 13.98 -12.71 20.09
CA ASP A 451 13.32 -12.99 21.37
C ASP A 451 11.79 -12.88 21.27
N HIS A 452 11.27 -11.89 20.53
CA HIS A 452 9.83 -11.80 20.27
C HIS A 452 9.31 -13.05 19.57
N PHE A 453 10.05 -13.53 18.57
CA PHE A 453 9.65 -14.70 17.81
C PHE A 453 9.82 -16.00 18.61
N ALA A 454 10.91 -16.14 19.36
CA ALA A 454 11.11 -17.29 20.24
C ALA A 454 10.01 -17.38 21.30
N ALA A 455 9.63 -16.26 21.92
CA ALA A 455 8.51 -16.19 22.83
C ALA A 455 7.21 -16.58 22.13
N LEU A 456 6.96 -16.12 20.90
CA LEU A 456 5.78 -16.53 20.14
C LEU A 456 5.77 -18.05 19.91
N GLU A 457 6.84 -18.64 19.38
CA GLU A 457 6.95 -20.09 19.11
C GLU A 457 6.84 -20.93 20.39
N GLN A 458 7.35 -20.44 21.52
CA GLN A 458 7.24 -21.13 22.81
C GLN A 458 5.77 -21.31 23.23
N HIS A 459 4.88 -20.38 22.85
CA HIS A 459 3.47 -20.43 23.25
C HIS A 459 2.59 -21.17 22.25
N VAL A 460 2.85 -21.01 20.94
CA VAL A 460 1.97 -21.53 19.88
C VAL A 460 2.60 -22.69 19.08
N GLY A 461 3.81 -23.09 19.43
CA GLY A 461 4.59 -24.08 18.69
C GLY A 461 5.26 -23.51 17.44
N ALA A 462 6.32 -24.19 16.99
CA ALA A 462 7.06 -23.82 15.80
C ALA A 462 6.25 -24.04 14.51
N GLY A 463 6.58 -23.27 13.47
CA GLY A 463 6.07 -23.50 12.10
C GLY A 463 4.72 -22.87 11.76
N ILE A 464 4.04 -22.19 12.71
CA ILE A 464 2.82 -21.42 12.38
C ILE A 464 3.18 -20.18 11.55
N PHE A 465 4.10 -19.36 12.04
CA PHE A 465 4.59 -18.18 11.33
C PHE A 465 5.97 -18.50 10.78
N THR A 466 6.15 -18.36 9.47
CA THR A 466 7.41 -18.69 8.79
C THR A 466 8.26 -17.45 8.49
N HIS A 467 7.64 -16.28 8.53
CA HIS A 467 8.28 -15.00 8.22
C HIS A 467 7.99 -13.99 9.33
N ILE A 468 8.98 -13.14 9.60
CA ILE A 468 8.89 -12.04 10.55
C ILE A 468 9.16 -10.76 9.78
N LEU A 469 8.29 -9.77 9.90
CA LEU A 469 8.52 -8.42 9.42
C LEU A 469 9.07 -7.58 10.57
N ALA A 470 10.27 -7.05 10.41
CA ALA A 470 10.95 -6.21 11.39
C ALA A 470 11.40 -4.88 10.77
N ASN A 471 11.48 -3.86 11.61
CA ASN A 471 11.94 -2.54 11.20
C ASN A 471 13.47 -2.48 11.09
N ASP A 472 13.99 -1.83 10.06
CA ASP A 472 15.42 -1.52 9.90
C ASP A 472 15.75 -0.02 9.99
N ASN A 473 14.73 0.83 10.11
CA ASN A 473 14.93 2.25 10.31
C ASN A 473 15.11 2.57 11.79
N TYR A 474 16.37 2.70 12.21
CA TYR A 474 16.72 2.96 13.60
C TYR A 474 16.72 4.46 13.99
N ARG A 475 16.26 5.35 13.10
CA ARG A 475 16.12 6.78 13.38
C ARG A 475 14.79 7.05 14.08
N VAL A 476 14.70 6.60 15.33
CA VAL A 476 13.51 6.73 16.16
C VAL A 476 13.79 7.64 17.34
N ASN A 477 12.93 8.63 17.52
CA ASN A 477 12.93 9.54 18.66
C ASN A 477 11.79 9.13 19.59
N PHE A 478 12.14 8.54 20.73
CA PHE A 478 11.18 8.29 21.79
C PHE A 478 10.80 9.59 22.51
N PRO A 479 9.59 9.69 23.09
CA PRO A 479 9.28 10.78 24.03
C PRO A 479 10.29 10.79 25.19
N ASP A 480 10.65 11.98 25.68
CA ASP A 480 11.75 12.25 26.64
C ASP A 480 11.66 11.58 28.03
N ALA A 481 10.76 10.61 28.22
CA ALA A 481 10.58 9.84 29.45
C ALA A 481 10.20 8.37 29.23
N SER A 482 10.32 7.84 28.00
CA SER A 482 9.95 6.45 27.75
C SER A 482 11.09 5.49 28.11
N PRO A 483 10.85 4.47 28.96
CA PRO A 483 11.83 3.40 29.19
C PRO A 483 11.91 2.40 28.03
N SER A 484 11.09 2.59 26.99
CA SER A 484 11.07 1.73 25.80
C SER A 484 12.36 1.87 25.00
N GLN A 485 12.86 0.76 24.50
CA GLN A 485 14.04 0.70 23.64
C GLN A 485 13.62 0.25 22.24
N LEU A 486 14.44 0.56 21.24
CA LEU A 486 14.18 0.07 19.88
C LEU A 486 14.48 -1.42 19.78
N VAL A 487 13.56 -2.20 19.22
CA VAL A 487 13.75 -3.64 19.00
C VAL A 487 14.70 -3.83 17.83
N LYS A 488 15.87 -4.40 18.10
CA LYS A 488 16.93 -4.66 17.11
C LYS A 488 17.12 -6.16 16.93
N PRO A 489 17.55 -6.61 15.73
CA PRO A 489 17.99 -7.98 15.55
C PRO A 489 19.25 -8.26 16.37
N ARG A 490 19.39 -9.48 16.87
CA ARG A 490 20.55 -9.93 17.62
C ARG A 490 21.77 -10.01 16.71
N THR A 491 22.86 -9.38 17.12
CA THR A 491 24.14 -9.41 16.40
C THR A 491 24.65 -10.84 16.27
N GLY A 492 24.91 -11.31 15.04
CA GLY A 492 25.46 -12.65 14.79
C GLY A 492 24.46 -13.81 14.89
N ALA A 493 23.15 -13.52 15.00
CA ALA A 493 22.13 -14.57 14.93
C ALA A 493 22.15 -15.26 13.55
N PRO A 494 21.96 -16.59 13.50
CA PRO A 494 21.79 -17.31 12.24
C PRO A 494 20.65 -16.70 11.42
N ARG A 495 20.87 -16.49 10.11
CA ARG A 495 19.83 -16.07 9.16
C ARG A 495 19.06 -17.26 8.60
N ASP A 496 18.94 -18.32 9.39
CA ASP A 496 18.20 -19.55 9.05
C ASP A 496 16.69 -19.32 8.96
N ARG A 497 16.22 -18.19 9.48
CA ARG A 497 14.81 -17.77 9.49
C ARG A 497 14.58 -16.55 8.58
N ALA A 498 13.45 -16.54 7.88
CA ALA A 498 13.11 -15.50 6.90
C ALA A 498 12.63 -14.20 7.58
N ILE A 499 13.56 -13.47 8.20
CA ILE A 499 13.33 -12.10 8.68
C ILE A 499 13.37 -11.14 7.49
N ILE A 500 12.31 -10.37 7.34
CA ILE A 500 12.14 -9.33 6.33
C ILE A 500 12.36 -8.00 7.03
N PHE A 501 13.34 -7.24 6.55
CA PHE A 501 13.68 -5.92 7.06
C PHE A 501 13.16 -4.85 6.10
N ALA A 502 12.53 -3.81 6.64
CA ALA A 502 12.09 -2.64 5.89
C ALA A 502 11.95 -1.42 6.81
N ASP A 503 11.87 -0.23 6.22
CA ASP A 503 11.48 0.99 6.94
C ASP A 503 9.99 0.96 7.23
N LEU A 504 9.64 0.78 8.49
CA LEU A 504 8.26 0.67 8.96
C LEU A 504 7.82 1.86 9.80
N VAL A 505 8.68 2.85 9.99
CA VAL A 505 8.50 3.91 10.98
C VAL A 505 7.61 5.05 10.46
N ASP A 506 6.67 5.50 11.31
CA ASP A 506 5.84 6.70 11.10
C ASP A 506 6.66 7.99 11.27
N GLU A 507 6.52 8.93 10.34
CA GLU A 507 7.30 10.16 10.32
C GLU A 507 6.99 11.10 11.51
N THR A 508 5.76 11.06 12.01
CA THR A 508 5.32 11.91 13.13
C THR A 508 5.55 11.26 14.48
N LYS A 509 5.31 9.94 14.57
CA LYS A 509 5.47 9.15 15.80
C LYS A 509 6.41 8.00 15.51
N SER A 510 7.69 8.29 15.48
CA SER A 510 8.72 7.35 15.01
C SER A 510 8.84 6.02 15.78
N TRP A 511 8.24 5.91 16.97
CA TRP A 511 8.14 4.65 17.72
C TRP A 511 6.91 3.81 17.34
N ARG A 512 6.16 4.19 16.31
CA ARG A 512 4.98 3.49 15.79
C ARG A 512 5.15 3.17 14.32
N HIS A 513 4.36 2.18 13.89
CA HIS A 513 4.32 1.78 12.49
C HIS A 513 3.63 2.86 11.65
N ASP A 514 4.19 3.16 10.48
CA ASP A 514 3.47 3.90 9.44
C ASP A 514 2.46 2.95 8.77
N PRO A 515 1.16 3.31 8.71
CA PRO A 515 0.14 2.44 8.15
C PRO A 515 0.36 2.13 6.67
N LYS A 516 0.86 3.09 5.87
CA LYS A 516 1.05 2.93 4.42
C LYS A 516 2.29 2.11 4.12
N LYS A 517 3.43 2.42 4.76
CA LYS A 517 4.68 1.66 4.59
C LYS A 517 4.46 0.20 5.00
N LEU A 518 3.84 -0.03 6.15
CA LEU A 518 3.54 -1.37 6.66
C LEU A 518 2.69 -2.17 5.67
N ALA A 519 1.58 -1.60 5.20
CA ALA A 519 0.72 -2.26 4.22
C ALA A 519 1.45 -2.56 2.91
N GLN A 520 2.23 -1.61 2.39
CA GLN A 520 2.96 -1.78 1.14
C GLN A 520 3.99 -2.91 1.21
N VAL A 521 4.76 -2.99 2.30
CA VAL A 521 5.77 -4.04 2.47
C VAL A 521 5.11 -5.42 2.57
N ILE A 522 4.03 -5.53 3.33
CA ILE A 522 3.29 -6.79 3.48
C ILE A 522 2.70 -7.25 2.13
N LEU A 523 2.10 -6.34 1.37
CA LEU A 523 1.50 -6.67 0.07
C LEU A 523 2.57 -7.05 -0.97
N ASN A 524 3.69 -6.32 -1.02
CA ASN A 524 4.81 -6.66 -1.90
C ASN A 524 5.39 -8.04 -1.57
N TRP A 525 5.52 -8.36 -0.28
CA TRP A 525 5.95 -9.68 0.16
C TRP A 525 4.93 -10.78 -0.21
N HIS A 526 3.64 -10.48 -0.11
CA HIS A 526 2.59 -11.41 -0.52
C HIS A 526 2.66 -11.70 -2.04
N GLU A 527 2.96 -10.71 -2.88
CA GLU A 527 3.03 -10.85 -4.34
C GLU A 527 4.30 -11.57 -4.86
N THR A 528 5.44 -11.42 -4.18
CA THR A 528 6.78 -11.85 -4.66
C THR A 528 7.03 -13.36 -4.79
N ARG A 529 6.02 -14.22 -4.68
CA ARG A 529 6.17 -15.70 -4.84
C ARG A 529 5.04 -16.39 -5.62
N ASN A 530 4.22 -15.65 -6.36
CA ASN A 530 3.25 -16.23 -7.30
C ASN A 530 3.81 -16.39 -8.74
N THR A 531 5.13 -16.28 -8.90
CA THR A 531 5.92 -16.63 -10.09
C THR A 531 7.02 -17.57 -9.66
#